data_AF-A0A7V4W8E5-F1
#
_entry.id   AF-A0A7V4W8E5-F1
#
_cell.length_a   1.000
_cell.length_b   1.000
_cell.length_c   1.000
_cell.angle_alpha   90.00
_cell.angle_beta   90.00
_cell.angle_gamma   90.00
#
_symmetry.space_group_name_H-M   'P 1'
#
loop_
_entity.id
_entity.type
_entity.pdbx_description
1 polymer ?
#
loop_
_entity_poly.entity_id
_entity_poly.type
_entity_poly.pdbx_seq_one_letter_code
_entity_poly.pdbx_strand_id
1 'polypeptide(L)'
;MIFNPSNKLPYRRYVLGIAIALIIFAGTDAYCANVKQEMTAAVDAVRPALVRIHVVSTDYRQGREMKIESFGSGVIISPEGYAVTNHHVAADAERIMCTLADKREVDAKLVGTDPLADIAVIKLISPDGKPFPSAQWGDSSKLEVGDYVYAMGCPYALSQSVTMGMISNTELVMPPGSYSECFELDGEDVGSIVRWIGHDALIRPGNSGGPLVDRTGKIVGINEISFGLSGAIPSNLARKVVEQIIEKGKVTRSWLGLEVQPLLESSGLERGVLVSGILEGSPADKAGFRSGDILLRLAGREVTARFREEIPLFNQFVADLPVGKPVQAVVLRDRKEQTLTVVPVEREKATDKQHELRSWGICCTNITYLMQKEMRRETQDGVLVTSVLPSGPAGSAKPPLREQDVITSVGGQPVKDVAALRSVTKQLTEGKEEPIPVVVQFERKLKHYATVVKIGKNEQSQTGAEISKAWLPIDSQVLTRELAEALGVPNKTGVRITQVYPESSASKAGLMVGDIILKLDGEDIPAEQEGDEDVLPSLIRQYDVGSKVKLDIVRDGKPMSLEVELEASPRLAQDLPRYENDDFEFTARDIAFEDWAAGNVPRGQAGALVES
;
A
#
# COMPACT_ATOMS: atom_id res chain seq x y z
N MET A 1 -62.39 12.45 -77.42
CA MET A 1 -62.71 11.24 -76.64
C MET A 1 -61.74 11.14 -75.48
N ILE A 2 -62.29 11.22 -74.26
CA ILE A 2 -61.83 10.57 -73.02
C ILE A 2 -60.41 10.92 -72.53
N PHE A 3 -60.30 12.00 -71.74
CA PHE A 3 -59.28 12.08 -70.68
C PHE A 3 -59.78 11.21 -69.51
N ASN A 4 -59.05 10.14 -69.23
CA ASN A 4 -59.37 9.15 -68.19
C ASN A 4 -58.81 9.60 -66.82
N PRO A 5 -59.64 9.81 -65.78
CA PRO A 5 -59.19 10.14 -64.45
C PRO A 5 -58.96 8.85 -63.65
N SER A 6 -57.87 8.13 -63.93
CA SER A 6 -57.53 6.94 -63.15
C SER A 6 -56.03 6.73 -63.06
N ASN A 7 -55.37 7.58 -62.28
CA ASN A 7 -54.06 7.26 -61.71
C ASN A 7 -54.11 7.44 -60.18
N LYS A 8 -54.99 6.68 -59.55
CA LYS A 8 -54.93 6.41 -58.11
C LYS A 8 -54.32 5.03 -57.93
N LEU A 9 -53.01 4.98 -57.67
CA LEU A 9 -52.37 4.12 -56.66
C LEU A 9 -50.83 4.34 -56.69
N PRO A 10 -50.12 4.22 -55.56
CA PRO A 10 -50.61 3.79 -54.26
C PRO A 10 -50.11 4.69 -53.12
N TYR A 11 -50.96 5.62 -52.68
CA TYR A 11 -50.86 6.20 -51.34
C TYR A 11 -50.70 5.08 -50.27
N ARG A 12 -51.31 3.91 -50.53
CA ARG A 12 -51.15 2.68 -49.75
C ARG A 12 -49.71 2.14 -49.64
N ARG A 13 -48.84 2.28 -50.65
CA ARG A 13 -47.43 1.80 -50.53
C ARG A 13 -46.57 2.77 -49.73
N TYR A 14 -46.82 4.08 -49.85
CA TYR A 14 -46.15 5.09 -49.02
C TYR A 14 -46.61 5.02 -47.57
N VAL A 15 -47.91 4.86 -47.32
CA VAL A 15 -48.45 4.66 -45.97
C VAL A 15 -47.97 3.33 -45.38
N LEU A 16 -47.88 2.24 -46.15
CA LEU A 16 -47.32 0.98 -45.69
C LEU A 16 -45.81 1.07 -45.41
N GLY A 17 -45.05 1.79 -46.26
CA GLY A 17 -43.62 2.04 -46.04
C GLY A 17 -43.37 2.91 -44.80
N ILE A 18 -44.17 3.95 -44.59
CA ILE A 18 -44.12 4.80 -43.38
C ILE A 18 -44.57 4.01 -42.14
N ALA A 19 -45.61 3.18 -42.24
CA ALA A 19 -46.05 2.32 -41.15
C ALA A 19 -45.00 1.26 -40.78
N ILE A 20 -44.35 0.63 -41.75
CA ILE A 20 -43.24 -0.31 -41.52
C ILE A 20 -42.05 0.42 -40.90
N ALA A 21 -41.68 1.60 -41.40
CA ALA A 21 -40.61 2.41 -40.82
C ALA A 21 -40.94 2.84 -39.38
N LEU A 22 -42.18 3.26 -39.09
CA LEU A 22 -42.63 3.61 -37.74
C LEU A 22 -42.70 2.40 -36.80
N ILE A 23 -43.06 1.21 -37.29
CA ILE A 23 -43.03 -0.04 -36.52
C ILE A 23 -41.58 -0.45 -36.21
N ILE A 24 -40.66 -0.27 -37.16
CA ILE A 24 -39.23 -0.53 -36.94
C ILE A 24 -38.66 0.48 -35.92
N PHE A 25 -38.96 1.77 -36.05
CA PHE A 25 -38.53 2.81 -35.11
C PHE A 25 -39.12 2.62 -33.69
N ALA A 26 -40.42 2.31 -33.58
CA ALA A 26 -41.05 2.00 -32.29
C ALA A 26 -40.52 0.69 -31.69
N GLY A 27 -40.19 -0.29 -32.51
CA GLY A 27 -39.54 -1.53 -32.10
C GLY A 27 -38.12 -1.30 -31.56
N THR A 28 -37.36 -0.37 -32.14
CA THR A 28 -36.02 0.00 -31.64
C THR A 28 -36.09 0.78 -30.33
N ASP A 29 -37.06 1.67 -30.14
CA ASP A 29 -37.24 2.39 -28.87
C ASP A 29 -37.69 1.45 -27.75
N ALA A 30 -38.59 0.51 -28.03
CA ALA A 30 -39.01 -0.50 -27.07
C ALA A 30 -37.86 -1.46 -26.68
N TYR A 31 -37.02 -1.84 -27.65
CA TYR A 31 -35.84 -2.67 -27.39
C TYR A 31 -34.80 -1.94 -26.53
N CYS A 32 -34.48 -0.68 -26.85
CA CYS A 32 -33.56 0.15 -26.05
C CYS A 32 -34.08 0.39 -24.63
N ALA A 33 -35.40 0.60 -24.47
CA ALA A 33 -36.02 0.73 -23.15
C ALA A 33 -35.88 -0.56 -22.33
N ASN A 34 -36.06 -1.73 -22.96
CA ASN A 34 -35.95 -3.02 -22.29
C ASN A 34 -34.50 -3.31 -21.84
N VAL A 35 -33.50 -3.03 -22.67
CA VAL A 35 -32.07 -3.19 -22.31
C VAL A 35 -31.70 -2.31 -21.12
N LYS A 36 -32.16 -1.06 -21.09
CA LYS A 36 -31.93 -0.16 -19.95
C LYS A 36 -32.60 -0.67 -18.68
N GLN A 37 -33.80 -1.22 -18.79
CA GLN A 37 -34.55 -1.76 -17.67
C GLN A 37 -33.86 -3.00 -17.07
N GLU A 38 -33.41 -3.93 -17.90
CA GLU A 38 -32.67 -5.11 -17.47
C GLU A 38 -31.35 -4.75 -16.78
N MET A 39 -30.59 -3.82 -17.36
CA MET A 39 -29.37 -3.28 -16.74
C MET A 39 -29.66 -2.68 -15.37
N THR A 40 -30.69 -1.83 -15.28
CA THR A 40 -31.05 -1.17 -14.02
C THR A 40 -31.43 -2.20 -12.95
N ALA A 41 -32.18 -3.23 -13.34
CA ALA A 41 -32.57 -4.31 -12.42
C ALA A 41 -31.36 -5.12 -11.91
N ALA A 42 -30.41 -5.46 -12.79
CA ALA A 42 -29.18 -6.15 -12.40
C ALA A 42 -28.36 -5.30 -11.42
N VAL A 43 -28.27 -3.99 -11.70
CA VAL A 43 -27.53 -3.06 -10.85
C VAL A 43 -28.19 -2.88 -9.48
N ASP A 44 -29.50 -2.67 -9.45
CA ASP A 44 -30.26 -2.44 -8.22
C ASP A 44 -30.32 -3.69 -7.33
N ALA A 45 -30.20 -4.89 -7.90
CA ALA A 45 -30.11 -6.13 -7.13
C ALA A 45 -28.82 -6.22 -6.28
N VAL A 46 -27.74 -5.56 -6.70
CA VAL A 46 -26.41 -5.69 -6.09
C VAL A 46 -25.99 -4.43 -5.35
N ARG A 47 -26.37 -3.24 -5.84
CA ARG A 47 -25.98 -1.94 -5.26
C ARG A 47 -26.17 -1.85 -3.74
N PRO A 48 -27.28 -2.33 -3.12
CA PRO A 48 -27.43 -2.29 -1.68
C PRO A 48 -26.35 -3.07 -0.90
N ALA A 49 -25.83 -4.14 -1.50
CA ALA A 49 -24.78 -4.99 -0.92
C ALA A 49 -23.35 -4.51 -1.21
N LEU A 50 -23.18 -3.47 -2.05
CA LEU A 50 -21.87 -2.92 -2.37
C LEU A 50 -21.33 -2.11 -1.19
N VAL A 51 -20.09 -2.37 -0.79
CA VAL A 51 -19.41 -1.67 0.30
C VAL A 51 -18.13 -1.01 -0.17
N ARG A 52 -17.91 0.21 0.31
CA ARG A 52 -16.60 0.88 0.25
C ARG A 52 -15.80 0.44 1.47
N ILE A 53 -14.55 0.03 1.27
CA ILE A 53 -13.68 -0.42 2.34
C ILE A 53 -12.56 0.61 2.51
N HIS A 54 -12.39 1.10 3.72
CA HIS A 54 -11.25 1.90 4.16
C HIS A 54 -10.46 1.05 5.15
N VAL A 55 -9.18 0.89 4.87
CA VAL A 55 -8.27 0.08 5.65
C VAL A 55 -7.14 0.94 6.16
N VAL A 56 -6.84 0.79 7.45
CA VAL A 56 -5.56 1.21 8.03
C VAL A 56 -4.70 -0.04 8.12
N SER A 57 -3.61 -0.07 7.37
CA SER A 57 -2.65 -1.17 7.36
C SER A 57 -1.27 -0.70 7.80
N THR A 58 -0.37 -1.65 8.00
CA THR A 58 1.01 -1.42 8.43
C THR A 58 1.98 -1.62 7.27
N ASP A 59 2.83 -0.63 7.03
CA ASP A 59 3.98 -0.68 6.13
C ASP A 59 5.28 -0.72 6.96
N TYR A 60 6.28 -1.49 6.55
CA TYR A 60 7.51 -1.72 7.31
C TYR A 60 8.70 -1.15 6.55
N ARG A 61 9.04 0.11 6.82
CA ARG A 61 10.09 0.84 6.09
C ARG A 61 10.98 1.64 7.02
N GLN A 62 12.23 1.83 6.61
CA GLN A 62 13.23 2.60 7.38
C GLN A 62 13.40 2.11 8.83
N GLY A 63 13.22 0.81 9.08
CA GLY A 63 13.32 0.18 10.40
C GLY A 63 12.17 0.50 11.35
N ARG A 64 11.04 0.99 10.82
CA ARG A 64 9.83 1.36 11.56
C ARG A 64 8.58 0.73 10.96
N GLU A 65 7.62 0.43 11.82
CA GLU A 65 6.23 0.18 11.42
C GLU A 65 5.52 1.52 11.23
N MET A 66 4.94 1.71 10.06
CA MET A 66 4.24 2.94 9.65
C MET A 66 2.81 2.59 9.31
N LYS A 67 1.85 3.38 9.81
CA LYS A 67 0.45 3.22 9.39
C LYS A 67 0.24 3.89 8.04
N ILE A 68 -0.43 3.18 7.15
CA ILE A 68 -0.86 3.70 5.86
C ILE A 68 -2.36 3.46 5.69
N GLU A 69 -2.99 4.33 4.91
CA GLU A 69 -4.39 4.17 4.55
C GLU A 69 -4.51 3.63 3.13
N SER A 70 -5.38 2.64 2.97
CA SER A 70 -5.75 2.07 1.67
C SER A 70 -7.26 2.00 1.54
N PHE A 71 -7.72 1.94 0.30
CA PHE A 71 -9.14 1.88 -0.02
C PHE A 71 -9.42 0.82 -1.07
N GLY A 72 -10.57 0.17 -0.94
CA GLY A 72 -11.06 -0.80 -1.90
C GLY A 72 -12.58 -0.90 -1.89
N SER A 73 -13.06 -1.93 -2.57
CA SER A 73 -14.47 -2.28 -2.62
C SER A 73 -14.69 -3.68 -2.09
N GLY A 74 -15.94 -3.96 -1.72
CA GLY A 74 -16.37 -5.31 -1.40
C GLY A 74 -17.84 -5.50 -1.71
N VAL A 75 -18.29 -6.74 -1.58
CA VAL A 75 -19.70 -7.11 -1.74
C VAL A 75 -20.14 -7.96 -0.57
N ILE A 76 -21.26 -7.58 0.05
CA ILE A 76 -21.90 -8.36 1.11
C ILE A 76 -22.59 -9.56 0.47
N ILE A 77 -22.25 -10.75 0.95
CA ILE A 77 -22.74 -12.03 0.39
C ILE A 77 -23.68 -12.77 1.35
N SER A 78 -23.87 -12.24 2.56
CA SER A 78 -24.78 -12.84 3.54
C SER A 78 -25.51 -11.78 4.39
N PRO A 79 -26.75 -12.06 4.85
CA PRO A 79 -27.48 -11.16 5.76
C PRO A 79 -26.78 -10.94 7.10
N GLU A 80 -25.95 -11.88 7.54
CA GLU A 80 -25.14 -11.76 8.75
C GLU A 80 -24.05 -10.70 8.58
N GLY A 81 -23.68 -10.32 7.35
CA GLY A 81 -22.67 -9.30 7.07
C GLY A 81 -21.30 -9.88 6.74
N TYR A 82 -21.22 -11.10 6.21
CA TYR A 82 -20.00 -11.55 5.53
C TYR A 82 -19.89 -10.80 4.20
N ALA A 83 -18.74 -10.17 3.97
CA ALA A 83 -18.43 -9.48 2.73
C ALA A 83 -17.11 -9.99 2.16
N VAL A 84 -17.06 -10.04 0.83
CA VAL A 84 -15.89 -10.47 0.07
C VAL A 84 -15.19 -9.24 -0.49
N THR A 85 -13.86 -9.26 -0.46
CA THR A 85 -12.97 -8.29 -1.10
C THR A 85 -11.68 -8.98 -1.55
N ASN A 86 -10.71 -8.25 -2.06
CA ASN A 86 -9.40 -8.80 -2.39
C ASN A 86 -8.51 -8.94 -1.15
N HIS A 87 -7.55 -9.87 -1.22
CA HIS A 87 -6.53 -10.04 -0.18
C HIS A 87 -5.69 -8.76 -0.06
N HIS A 88 -5.21 -8.20 -1.17
CA HIS A 88 -4.38 -6.99 -1.15
C HIS A 88 -5.10 -5.73 -0.61
N VAL A 89 -6.42 -5.78 -0.46
CA VAL A 89 -7.20 -4.69 0.16
C VAL A 89 -7.21 -4.81 1.68
N ALA A 90 -7.32 -6.03 2.24
CA ALA A 90 -7.73 -6.23 3.64
C ALA A 90 -6.80 -7.13 4.49
N ALA A 91 -5.79 -7.78 3.90
CA ALA A 91 -4.97 -8.77 4.59
C ALA A 91 -4.19 -8.21 5.79
N ASP A 92 -3.51 -7.08 5.59
CA ASP A 92 -2.68 -6.41 6.61
C ASP A 92 -3.42 -5.31 7.36
N ALA A 93 -4.76 -5.39 7.39
CA ALA A 93 -5.58 -4.39 8.04
C ALA A 93 -5.51 -4.50 9.57
N GLU A 94 -5.01 -3.45 10.22
CA GLU A 94 -5.15 -3.26 11.67
C GLU A 94 -6.55 -2.72 12.01
N ARG A 95 -7.14 -1.93 11.10
CA ARG A 95 -8.54 -1.48 11.19
C ARG A 95 -9.22 -1.51 9.83
N ILE A 96 -10.46 -2.01 9.81
CA ILE A 96 -11.32 -2.03 8.61
C ILE A 96 -12.60 -1.26 8.92
N MET A 97 -12.86 -0.22 8.15
CA MET A 97 -14.10 0.54 8.15
C MET A 97 -14.82 0.34 6.82
N CYS A 98 -16.13 0.14 6.87
CA CYS A 98 -16.95 -0.06 5.68
C CYS A 98 -18.05 0.98 5.60
N THR A 99 -18.16 1.65 4.45
CA THR A 99 -19.30 2.52 4.14
C THR A 99 -20.28 1.77 3.25
N LEU A 100 -21.52 1.61 3.74
CA LEU A 100 -22.61 0.94 3.04
C LEU A 100 -23.22 1.83 1.95
N ALA A 101 -24.06 1.25 1.09
CA ALA A 101 -24.80 1.98 0.06
C ALA A 101 -25.70 3.10 0.59
N ASP A 102 -26.23 2.93 1.80
CA ASP A 102 -27.04 3.93 2.51
C ASP A 102 -26.20 4.97 3.28
N LYS A 103 -24.89 4.99 3.06
CA LYS A 103 -23.90 5.89 3.67
C LYS A 103 -23.65 5.68 5.16
N ARG A 104 -24.20 4.63 5.78
CA ARG A 104 -23.79 4.24 7.14
C ARG A 104 -22.37 3.70 7.11
N GLU A 105 -21.59 4.07 8.12
CA GLU A 105 -20.27 3.51 8.38
C GLU A 105 -20.36 2.45 9.48
N VAL A 106 -19.70 1.32 9.27
CA VAL A 106 -19.63 0.20 10.21
C VAL A 106 -18.20 -0.31 10.27
N ASP A 107 -17.74 -0.69 11.46
CA ASP A 107 -16.47 -1.40 11.59
C ASP A 107 -16.60 -2.84 11.04
N ALA A 108 -15.48 -3.39 10.61
CA ALA A 108 -15.39 -4.77 10.15
C ALA A 108 -14.15 -5.46 10.71
N LYS A 109 -14.17 -6.79 10.74
CA LYS A 109 -13.03 -7.63 11.13
C LYS A 109 -12.66 -8.57 10.01
N LEU A 110 -11.37 -8.76 9.77
CA LEU A 110 -10.90 -9.82 8.89
C LEU A 110 -11.28 -11.18 9.48
N VAL A 111 -11.98 -12.01 8.71
CA VAL A 111 -12.31 -13.41 9.08
C VAL A 111 -11.18 -14.33 8.65
N GLY A 112 -10.64 -14.08 7.46
CA GLY A 112 -9.50 -14.78 6.90
C GLY A 112 -9.27 -14.33 5.45
N THR A 113 -8.15 -14.77 4.89
CA THR A 113 -7.74 -14.36 3.55
C THR A 113 -6.90 -15.44 2.88
N ASP A 114 -6.69 -15.26 1.59
CA ASP A 114 -6.02 -16.19 0.72
C ASP A 114 -5.19 -15.43 -0.35
N PRO A 115 -3.86 -15.30 -0.17
CA PRO A 115 -3.00 -14.52 -1.06
C PRO A 115 -2.97 -15.06 -2.49
N LEU A 116 -2.79 -16.37 -2.69
CA LEU A 116 -2.72 -16.98 -4.04
C LEU A 116 -4.01 -16.81 -4.86
N ALA A 117 -5.16 -16.62 -4.21
CA ALA A 117 -6.42 -16.38 -4.92
C ALA A 117 -6.81 -14.90 -4.95
N ASP A 118 -6.03 -14.06 -4.26
CA ASP A 118 -6.35 -12.67 -3.94
C ASP A 118 -7.77 -12.45 -3.38
N ILE A 119 -8.19 -13.28 -2.41
CA ILE A 119 -9.52 -13.17 -1.78
C ILE A 119 -9.40 -12.95 -0.27
N ALA A 120 -10.21 -12.05 0.27
CA ALA A 120 -10.42 -11.87 1.71
C ALA A 120 -11.91 -11.90 2.04
N VAL A 121 -12.22 -12.41 3.23
CA VAL A 121 -13.56 -12.30 3.84
C VAL A 121 -13.46 -11.42 5.06
N ILE A 122 -14.29 -10.38 5.09
CA ILE A 122 -14.46 -9.51 6.24
C ILE A 122 -15.87 -9.68 6.82
N LYS A 123 -15.99 -9.49 8.13
CA LYS A 123 -17.26 -9.53 8.85
C LYS A 123 -17.63 -8.13 9.29
N LEU A 124 -18.70 -7.58 8.70
CA LEU A 124 -19.29 -6.32 9.12
C LEU A 124 -19.92 -6.47 10.51
N ILE A 125 -19.76 -5.44 11.33
CA ILE A 125 -20.34 -5.35 12.68
C ILE A 125 -21.62 -4.51 12.57
N SER A 126 -22.78 -5.14 12.77
CA SER A 126 -24.07 -4.45 12.75
C SER A 126 -24.29 -3.70 14.07
N PRO A 127 -24.34 -2.35 14.09
CA PRO A 127 -24.51 -1.61 15.34
C PRO A 127 -25.90 -1.81 15.96
N ASP A 128 -26.92 -2.03 15.13
CA ASP A 128 -28.33 -2.16 15.52
C ASP A 128 -28.87 -3.59 15.41
N GLY A 129 -28.00 -4.56 15.12
CA GLY A 129 -28.34 -5.99 14.99
C GLY A 129 -29.21 -6.33 13.77
N LYS A 130 -29.46 -5.37 12.87
CA LYS A 130 -30.23 -5.62 11.65
C LYS A 130 -29.41 -6.42 10.63
N PRO A 131 -30.07 -7.28 9.82
CA PRO A 131 -29.40 -7.96 8.73
C PRO A 131 -28.96 -6.97 7.65
N PHE A 132 -27.89 -7.32 6.96
CA PHE A 132 -27.38 -6.56 5.83
C PHE A 132 -28.06 -7.01 4.51
N PRO A 133 -28.24 -6.11 3.54
CA PRO A 133 -28.52 -6.53 2.17
C PRO A 133 -27.35 -7.37 1.64
N SER A 134 -27.64 -8.43 0.89
CA SER A 134 -26.62 -9.31 0.30
C SER A 134 -26.89 -9.61 -1.16
N ALA A 135 -25.82 -9.78 -1.92
CA ALA A 135 -25.86 -10.18 -3.32
C ALA A 135 -25.71 -11.70 -3.46
N GLN A 136 -26.19 -12.24 -4.58
CA GLN A 136 -26.18 -13.68 -4.85
C GLN A 136 -25.02 -14.07 -5.75
N TRP A 137 -24.43 -15.24 -5.48
CA TRP A 137 -23.44 -15.85 -6.37
C TRP A 137 -24.07 -16.31 -7.69
N GLY A 138 -23.39 -16.01 -8.78
CA GLY A 138 -23.58 -16.58 -10.11
C GLY A 138 -22.57 -17.70 -10.38
N ASP A 139 -22.70 -18.33 -11.54
CA ASP A 139 -21.83 -19.42 -11.98
C ASP A 139 -20.94 -18.94 -13.14
N SER A 140 -19.67 -18.67 -12.81
CA SER A 140 -18.70 -18.16 -13.78
C SER A 140 -18.39 -19.14 -14.92
N SER A 141 -18.71 -20.43 -14.76
CA SER A 141 -18.47 -21.43 -15.82
C SER A 141 -19.44 -21.32 -17.01
N LYS A 142 -20.51 -20.52 -16.86
CA LYS A 142 -21.52 -20.29 -17.89
C LYS A 142 -21.28 -19.03 -18.73
N LEU A 143 -20.23 -18.27 -18.41
CA LEU A 143 -19.89 -17.06 -19.14
C LEU A 143 -19.35 -17.41 -20.52
N GLU A 144 -19.77 -16.65 -21.51
CA GLU A 144 -19.26 -16.71 -22.88
C GLU A 144 -18.68 -15.35 -23.29
N VAL A 145 -17.71 -15.36 -24.20
CA VAL A 145 -17.19 -14.13 -24.80
C VAL A 145 -18.34 -13.40 -25.51
N GLY A 146 -18.51 -12.12 -25.20
CA GLY A 146 -19.62 -11.29 -25.66
C GLY A 146 -20.75 -11.10 -24.65
N ASP A 147 -20.78 -11.86 -23.54
CA ASP A 147 -21.74 -11.62 -22.47
C ASP A 147 -21.53 -10.24 -21.83
N TYR A 148 -22.61 -9.48 -21.66
CA TYR A 148 -22.55 -8.20 -20.95
C TYR A 148 -22.36 -8.41 -19.45
N VAL A 149 -21.48 -7.61 -18.88
CA VAL A 149 -21.18 -7.59 -17.45
C VAL A 149 -21.10 -6.17 -16.91
N TYR A 150 -21.31 -6.03 -15.61
CA TYR A 150 -21.19 -4.78 -14.88
C TYR A 150 -20.12 -4.91 -13.80
N ALA A 151 -19.06 -4.14 -13.91
CA ALA A 151 -18.07 -4.01 -12.85
C ALA A 151 -18.52 -2.93 -11.87
N MET A 152 -18.66 -3.29 -10.61
CA MET A 152 -19.12 -2.40 -9.56
C MET A 152 -18.04 -2.18 -8.51
N GLY A 153 -17.96 -0.97 -7.98
CA GLY A 153 -16.98 -0.62 -6.96
C GLY A 153 -17.06 0.84 -6.54
N CYS A 154 -16.05 1.30 -5.81
CA CYS A 154 -15.91 2.65 -5.29
C CYS A 154 -14.52 3.20 -5.68
N PRO A 155 -14.32 3.62 -6.95
CA PRO A 155 -13.02 4.07 -7.42
C PRO A 155 -12.52 5.26 -6.61
N TYR A 156 -11.25 5.23 -6.22
CA TYR A 156 -10.61 6.21 -5.32
C TYR A 156 -11.37 6.51 -4.02
N ALA A 157 -12.24 5.59 -3.56
CA ALA A 157 -13.09 5.78 -2.40
C ALA A 157 -14.08 6.96 -2.48
N LEU A 158 -14.28 7.60 -3.64
CA LEU A 158 -15.08 8.83 -3.76
C LEU A 158 -16.59 8.55 -3.75
N SER A 159 -17.05 7.67 -4.63
CA SER A 159 -18.46 7.31 -4.78
C SER A 159 -18.62 5.92 -5.40
N GLN A 160 -19.76 5.28 -5.14
CA GLN A 160 -20.11 4.03 -5.81
C GLN A 160 -20.23 4.27 -7.33
N SER A 161 -19.60 3.41 -8.10
CA SER A 161 -19.58 3.45 -9.56
C SER A 161 -19.95 2.10 -10.14
N VAL A 162 -20.52 2.16 -11.33
CA VAL A 162 -20.81 0.99 -12.16
C VAL A 162 -20.29 1.28 -13.54
N THR A 163 -19.50 0.37 -14.09
CA THR A 163 -19.08 0.39 -15.48
C THR A 163 -19.60 -0.85 -16.17
N MET A 164 -20.07 -0.68 -17.41
CA MET A 164 -20.55 -1.78 -18.24
C MET A 164 -19.46 -2.16 -19.23
N GLY A 165 -19.38 -3.45 -19.52
CA GLY A 165 -18.58 -3.99 -20.60
C GLY A 165 -19.12 -5.34 -21.02
N MET A 166 -18.29 -6.09 -21.74
CA MET A 166 -18.52 -7.46 -22.12
C MET A 166 -17.32 -8.34 -21.75
N ILE A 167 -17.59 -9.63 -21.59
CA ILE A 167 -16.54 -10.64 -21.48
C ILE A 167 -15.74 -10.67 -22.77
N SER A 168 -14.44 -10.43 -22.67
CA SER A 168 -13.50 -10.48 -23.79
C SER A 168 -12.72 -11.79 -23.83
N ASN A 169 -12.52 -12.44 -22.67
CA ASN A 169 -11.81 -13.71 -22.54
C ASN A 169 -12.24 -14.43 -21.25
N THR A 170 -12.54 -15.72 -21.29
CA THR A 170 -12.88 -16.52 -20.09
C THR A 170 -11.68 -17.30 -19.51
N GLU A 171 -10.54 -17.21 -20.17
CA GLU A 171 -9.31 -17.96 -19.89
C GLU A 171 -8.10 -17.03 -19.78
N LEU A 172 -8.31 -15.79 -19.33
CA LEU A 172 -7.24 -14.81 -19.23
C LEU A 172 -6.19 -15.26 -18.20
N VAL A 173 -4.95 -15.34 -18.62
CA VAL A 173 -3.78 -15.51 -17.74
C VAL A 173 -2.85 -14.31 -17.91
N MET A 174 -2.00 -14.08 -16.91
CA MET A 174 -1.03 -13.00 -16.95
C MET A 174 -0.13 -13.13 -18.20
N PRO A 175 -0.08 -12.12 -19.09
CA PRO A 175 0.69 -12.20 -20.31
C PRO A 175 2.19 -12.27 -20.00
N PRO A 176 2.95 -13.17 -20.65
CA PRO A 176 4.40 -13.22 -20.50
C PRO A 176 5.04 -11.91 -20.98
N GLY A 177 6.00 -11.37 -20.23
CA GLY A 177 6.74 -10.15 -20.59
C GLY A 177 6.09 -8.82 -20.19
N SER A 178 5.02 -8.82 -19.38
CA SER A 178 4.59 -7.61 -18.64
C SER A 178 5.66 -7.23 -17.60
N TYR A 179 5.70 -5.96 -17.16
CA TYR A 179 6.71 -5.41 -16.23
C TYR A 179 6.82 -6.15 -14.88
N SER A 180 5.85 -7.03 -14.57
CA SER A 180 5.98 -8.10 -13.60
C SER A 180 5.59 -9.42 -14.28
N GLU A 181 6.49 -10.40 -14.33
CA GLU A 181 6.19 -11.73 -14.90
C GLU A 181 5.13 -12.49 -14.07
N CYS A 182 4.88 -12.02 -12.86
CA CYS A 182 3.97 -12.54 -11.84
C CYS A 182 3.23 -11.36 -11.17
N PHE A 183 1.99 -11.60 -10.74
CA PHE A 183 1.29 -10.70 -9.80
C PHE A 183 1.46 -11.33 -8.43
N GLU A 184 2.41 -10.82 -7.65
CA GLU A 184 2.77 -11.40 -6.36
C GLU A 184 2.13 -10.64 -5.19
N LEU A 185 1.53 -11.38 -4.28
CA LEU A 185 0.99 -10.89 -3.01
C LEU A 185 1.53 -11.77 -1.89
N ASP A 186 2.16 -11.20 -0.87
CA ASP A 186 2.82 -11.94 0.21
C ASP A 186 3.81 -13.01 -0.27
N GLY A 187 4.52 -12.74 -1.38
CA GLY A 187 5.44 -13.68 -2.04
C GLY A 187 4.75 -14.83 -2.79
N GLU A 188 3.42 -14.78 -2.95
CA GLU A 188 2.64 -15.77 -3.67
C GLU A 188 2.24 -15.25 -5.06
N ASP A 189 2.52 -16.00 -6.11
CA ASP A 189 2.06 -15.69 -7.48
C ASP A 189 0.56 -16.00 -7.62
N VAL A 190 -0.26 -14.96 -7.66
CA VAL A 190 -1.72 -15.06 -7.83
C VAL A 190 -2.07 -15.74 -9.16
N GLY A 191 -1.30 -15.45 -10.22
CA GLY A 191 -1.49 -16.04 -11.54
C GLY A 191 -1.21 -17.53 -11.60
N SER A 192 -0.58 -18.10 -10.57
CA SER A 192 -0.34 -19.53 -10.49
C SER A 192 -1.62 -20.35 -10.33
N ILE A 193 -2.69 -19.78 -9.75
CA ILE A 193 -3.99 -20.46 -9.62
C ILE A 193 -5.15 -19.65 -10.16
N VAL A 194 -5.02 -18.33 -10.35
CA VAL A 194 -6.10 -17.51 -10.88
C VAL A 194 -6.03 -17.50 -12.42
N ARG A 195 -7.11 -17.96 -13.03
CA ARG A 195 -7.41 -17.76 -14.45
C ARG A 195 -8.58 -16.80 -14.54
N TRP A 196 -8.27 -15.55 -14.86
CA TRP A 196 -9.20 -14.43 -14.78
C TRP A 196 -10.29 -14.51 -15.86
N ILE A 197 -11.43 -13.93 -15.52
CA ILE A 197 -12.42 -13.48 -16.49
C ILE A 197 -11.93 -12.12 -17.02
N GLY A 198 -11.45 -12.11 -18.25
CA GLY A 198 -11.11 -10.89 -18.99
C GLY A 198 -12.36 -10.18 -19.50
N HIS A 199 -12.43 -8.86 -19.27
CA HIS A 199 -13.51 -8.01 -19.76
C HIS A 199 -13.02 -6.60 -20.12
N ASP A 200 -13.83 -5.84 -20.85
CA ASP A 200 -13.51 -4.46 -21.25
C ASP A 200 -14.21 -3.39 -20.38
N ALA A 201 -15.03 -3.79 -19.40
CA ALA A 201 -15.59 -2.86 -18.44
C ALA A 201 -14.46 -2.11 -17.71
N LEU A 202 -14.54 -0.79 -17.70
CA LEU A 202 -13.48 0.07 -17.14
C LEU A 202 -13.37 -0.14 -15.62
N ILE A 203 -12.21 -0.59 -15.15
CA ILE A 203 -11.89 -0.60 -13.71
C ILE A 203 -10.64 0.24 -13.42
N ARG A 204 -10.63 0.85 -12.23
CA ARG A 204 -9.55 1.70 -11.71
C ARG A 204 -9.24 1.34 -10.26
N PRO A 205 -8.11 1.79 -9.69
CA PRO A 205 -7.84 1.66 -8.27
C PRO A 205 -9.04 2.08 -7.41
N GLY A 206 -9.41 1.23 -6.45
CA GLY A 206 -10.61 1.35 -5.62
C GLY A 206 -11.79 0.48 -6.08
N ASN A 207 -11.83 0.00 -7.33
CA ASN A 207 -12.81 -1.03 -7.75
C ASN A 207 -12.41 -2.44 -7.29
N SER A 208 -11.12 -2.66 -7.00
CA SER A 208 -10.60 -3.94 -6.53
C SER A 208 -11.39 -4.44 -5.32
N GLY A 209 -11.78 -5.71 -5.37
CA GLY A 209 -12.61 -6.40 -4.39
C GLY A 209 -14.11 -6.24 -4.60
N GLY A 210 -14.53 -5.29 -5.45
CA GLY A 210 -15.93 -5.13 -5.85
C GLY A 210 -16.38 -6.23 -6.82
N PRO A 211 -17.70 -6.45 -6.98
CA PRO A 211 -18.20 -7.55 -7.79
C PRO A 211 -18.20 -7.21 -9.29
N LEU A 212 -17.91 -8.22 -10.11
CA LEU A 212 -18.30 -8.31 -11.51
C LEU A 212 -19.62 -9.08 -11.58
N VAL A 213 -20.66 -8.50 -12.18
CA VAL A 213 -22.00 -9.08 -12.17
C VAL A 213 -22.57 -9.26 -13.57
N ASP A 214 -23.33 -10.34 -13.74
CA ASP A 214 -24.03 -10.63 -15.00
C ASP A 214 -25.32 -9.81 -15.16
N ARG A 215 -25.98 -9.98 -16.32
CA ARG A 215 -27.28 -9.33 -16.63
C ARG A 215 -28.42 -9.68 -15.69
N THR A 216 -28.26 -10.69 -14.83
CA THR A 216 -29.26 -11.09 -13.83
C THR A 216 -28.96 -10.53 -12.44
N GLY A 217 -27.88 -9.76 -12.29
CA GLY A 217 -27.46 -9.19 -11.01
C GLY A 217 -26.79 -10.22 -10.09
N LYS A 218 -26.18 -11.27 -10.65
CA LYS A 218 -25.43 -12.27 -9.88
C LYS A 218 -23.93 -12.07 -10.01
N ILE A 219 -23.20 -12.32 -8.92
CA ILE A 219 -21.74 -12.19 -8.86
C ILE A 219 -21.10 -13.31 -9.69
N VAL A 220 -20.50 -12.95 -10.82
CA VAL A 220 -19.75 -13.87 -11.68
C VAL A 220 -18.24 -13.72 -11.55
N GLY A 221 -17.77 -12.66 -10.89
CA GLY A 221 -16.38 -12.54 -10.46
C GLY A 221 -16.14 -11.43 -9.43
N ILE A 222 -14.90 -11.29 -8.98
CA ILE A 222 -14.42 -10.22 -8.10
C ILE A 222 -13.36 -9.41 -8.87
N ASN A 223 -13.57 -8.11 -9.06
CA ASN A 223 -12.69 -7.25 -9.85
C ASN A 223 -11.31 -7.15 -9.20
N GLU A 224 -10.22 -7.23 -9.98
CA GLU A 224 -8.87 -7.32 -9.43
C GLU A 224 -7.83 -6.53 -10.24
N ILE A 225 -7.58 -6.94 -11.50
CA ILE A 225 -6.46 -6.45 -12.31
C ILE A 225 -6.91 -5.57 -13.48
N SER A 226 -6.08 -4.59 -13.86
CA SER A 226 -6.32 -3.73 -15.04
C SER A 226 -5.01 -3.43 -15.76
N PHE A 227 -4.79 -4.10 -16.91
CA PHE A 227 -3.60 -3.96 -17.75
C PHE A 227 -3.99 -3.73 -19.22
N GLY A 228 -4.83 -2.72 -19.46
CA GLY A 228 -5.43 -2.44 -20.77
C GLY A 228 -6.71 -3.25 -21.04
N LEU A 229 -6.72 -4.52 -20.62
CA LEU A 229 -7.94 -5.31 -20.35
C LEU A 229 -8.08 -5.49 -18.84
N SER A 230 -9.32 -5.53 -18.37
CA SER A 230 -9.66 -5.75 -16.97
C SER A 230 -9.82 -7.24 -16.69
N GLY A 231 -9.49 -7.69 -15.49
CA GLY A 231 -9.63 -9.08 -15.05
C GLY A 231 -10.35 -9.20 -13.72
N ALA A 232 -11.22 -10.21 -13.61
CA ALA A 232 -11.91 -10.57 -12.38
C ALA A 232 -11.68 -12.04 -12.00
N ILE A 233 -11.52 -12.29 -10.70
CA ILE A 233 -11.42 -13.65 -10.12
C ILE A 233 -12.76 -14.35 -10.35
N PRO A 234 -12.79 -15.55 -10.97
CA PRO A 234 -14.04 -16.25 -11.22
C PRO A 234 -14.85 -16.55 -9.95
N SER A 235 -16.17 -16.34 -9.98
CA SER A 235 -17.04 -16.53 -8.81
C SER A 235 -16.95 -17.95 -8.23
N ASN A 236 -16.76 -18.98 -9.05
CA ASN A 236 -16.64 -20.35 -8.57
C ASN A 236 -15.37 -20.57 -7.72
N LEU A 237 -14.25 -19.95 -8.10
CA LEU A 237 -13.02 -19.98 -7.32
C LEU A 237 -13.17 -19.16 -6.04
N ALA A 238 -13.64 -17.91 -6.17
CA ALA A 238 -13.85 -17.01 -5.04
C ALA A 238 -14.80 -17.62 -3.99
N ARG A 239 -15.94 -18.16 -4.43
CA ARG A 239 -16.93 -18.80 -3.55
C ARG A 239 -16.33 -19.96 -2.75
N LYS A 240 -15.54 -20.82 -3.40
CA LYS A 240 -14.88 -21.95 -2.73
C LYS A 240 -13.88 -21.49 -1.66
N VAL A 241 -13.16 -20.41 -1.92
CA VAL A 241 -12.24 -19.80 -0.95
C VAL A 241 -13.01 -19.20 0.23
N VAL A 242 -14.06 -18.43 -0.08
CA VAL A 242 -14.94 -17.79 0.91
C VAL A 242 -15.60 -18.82 1.84
N GLU A 243 -16.12 -19.91 1.30
CA GLU A 243 -16.73 -20.99 2.09
C GLU A 243 -15.72 -21.58 3.08
N GLN A 244 -14.48 -21.85 2.65
CA GLN A 244 -13.43 -22.33 3.55
C GLN A 244 -13.06 -21.32 4.63
N ILE A 245 -12.96 -20.03 4.29
CA ILE A 245 -12.64 -18.97 5.25
C ILE A 245 -13.76 -18.84 6.30
N ILE A 246 -15.03 -18.86 5.88
CA ILE A 246 -16.16 -18.76 6.80
C ILE A 246 -16.22 -19.99 7.72
N GLU A 247 -15.97 -21.19 7.21
CA GLU A 247 -16.04 -22.42 7.99
C GLU A 247 -14.85 -22.63 8.93
N LYS A 248 -13.64 -22.29 8.49
CA LYS A 248 -12.38 -22.68 9.16
C LYS A 248 -11.50 -21.51 9.60
N GLY A 249 -11.83 -20.28 9.19
CA GLY A 249 -10.99 -19.09 9.39
C GLY A 249 -9.72 -19.04 8.53
N LYS A 250 -9.44 -20.07 7.73
CA LYS A 250 -8.27 -20.14 6.84
C LYS A 250 -8.53 -21.00 5.60
N VAL A 251 -7.78 -20.74 4.54
CA VAL A 251 -7.66 -21.66 3.40
C VAL A 251 -6.48 -22.59 3.63
N THR A 252 -6.68 -23.89 3.38
CA THR A 252 -5.61 -24.88 3.43
C THR A 252 -5.32 -25.34 2.02
N ARG A 253 -4.07 -25.22 1.57
CA ARG A 253 -3.64 -25.71 0.26
C ARG A 253 -2.63 -26.84 0.41
N SER A 254 -2.76 -27.84 -0.45
CA SER A 254 -1.73 -28.84 -0.66
C SER A 254 -0.60 -28.32 -1.53
N TRP A 255 0.59 -28.84 -1.30
CA TRP A 255 1.78 -28.54 -2.07
C TRP A 255 2.63 -29.79 -2.28
N LEU A 256 3.17 -29.92 -3.50
CA LEU A 256 4.04 -31.03 -3.91
C LEU A 256 5.47 -30.59 -4.20
N GLY A 257 5.71 -29.30 -4.47
CA GLY A 257 6.99 -28.77 -4.98
C GLY A 257 7.30 -29.16 -6.42
N LEU A 258 6.26 -29.32 -7.24
CA LEU A 258 6.36 -29.45 -8.68
C LEU A 258 6.26 -28.07 -9.33
N GLU A 259 7.15 -27.79 -10.28
CA GLU A 259 6.96 -26.77 -11.30
C GLU A 259 6.58 -27.47 -12.59
N VAL A 260 5.57 -26.94 -13.26
CA VAL A 260 5.03 -27.54 -14.47
C VAL A 260 4.92 -26.52 -15.59
N GLN A 261 4.95 -27.02 -16.82
CA GLN A 261 4.66 -26.25 -18.02
C GLN A 261 3.78 -27.05 -18.97
N PRO A 262 3.16 -26.40 -19.96
CA PRO A 262 2.37 -27.11 -20.95
C PRO A 262 3.18 -28.15 -21.71
N LEU A 263 2.50 -29.16 -22.23
CA LEU A 263 3.15 -30.17 -23.09
C LEU A 263 3.84 -29.52 -24.28
N LEU A 264 5.06 -29.99 -24.55
CA LEU A 264 5.77 -29.63 -25.78
C LEU A 264 5.09 -30.29 -26.97
N GLU A 265 4.87 -29.54 -28.05
CA GLU A 265 4.31 -30.07 -29.30
C GLU A 265 5.10 -31.28 -29.83
N SER A 266 6.44 -31.22 -29.68
CA SER A 266 7.36 -32.30 -30.05
C SER A 266 7.19 -33.60 -29.26
N SER A 267 6.44 -33.59 -28.14
CA SER A 267 6.16 -34.81 -27.37
C SER A 267 5.24 -35.77 -28.11
N GLY A 268 4.40 -35.28 -29.03
CA GLY A 268 3.39 -36.08 -29.73
C GLY A 268 2.30 -36.66 -28.83
N LEU A 269 2.16 -36.17 -27.60
CA LEU A 269 1.17 -36.62 -26.63
C LEU A 269 -0.07 -35.72 -26.65
N GLU A 270 -1.24 -36.32 -26.51
CA GLU A 270 -2.52 -35.59 -26.43
C GLU A 270 -2.91 -35.22 -25.00
N ARG A 271 -2.28 -35.85 -23.99
CA ARG A 271 -2.56 -35.66 -22.57
C ARG A 271 -1.30 -35.65 -21.73
N GLY A 272 -1.40 -35.05 -20.56
CA GLY A 272 -0.32 -34.88 -19.59
C GLY A 272 0.03 -33.42 -19.33
N VAL A 273 0.94 -33.21 -18.39
CA VAL A 273 1.62 -31.94 -18.15
C VAL A 273 3.12 -32.21 -17.96
N LEU A 274 3.98 -31.34 -18.48
CA LEU A 274 5.42 -31.51 -18.33
C LEU A 274 5.87 -31.02 -16.96
N VAL A 275 6.59 -31.86 -16.22
CA VAL A 275 7.31 -31.45 -15.01
C VAL A 275 8.60 -30.74 -15.45
N SER A 276 8.60 -29.41 -15.39
CA SER A 276 9.75 -28.58 -15.77
C SER A 276 10.78 -28.51 -14.65
N GLY A 277 10.32 -28.43 -13.40
CA GLY A 277 11.17 -28.26 -12.23
C GLY A 277 10.64 -28.99 -10.99
N ILE A 278 11.54 -29.23 -10.05
CA ILE A 278 11.23 -29.88 -8.77
C ILE A 278 12.03 -29.17 -7.70
N LEU A 279 11.36 -28.73 -6.64
CA LEU A 279 12.04 -28.11 -5.52
C LEU A 279 12.71 -29.18 -4.64
N GLU A 280 14.00 -29.02 -4.36
CA GLU A 280 14.77 -29.96 -3.54
C GLU A 280 14.20 -30.09 -2.11
N GLY A 281 14.04 -31.33 -1.65
CA GLY A 281 13.46 -31.66 -0.35
C GLY A 281 11.93 -31.63 -0.28
N SER A 282 11.27 -31.25 -1.39
CA SER A 282 9.81 -31.25 -1.51
C SER A 282 9.21 -32.67 -1.49
N PRO A 283 7.88 -32.82 -1.33
CA PRO A 283 7.22 -34.11 -1.48
C PRO A 283 7.47 -34.78 -2.84
N ALA A 284 7.48 -34.03 -3.93
CA ALA A 284 7.73 -34.57 -5.27
C ALA A 284 9.16 -35.10 -5.42
N ASP A 285 10.14 -34.37 -4.89
CA ASP A 285 11.54 -34.82 -4.85
C ASP A 285 11.66 -36.15 -4.07
N LYS A 286 11.09 -36.20 -2.87
CA LYS A 286 11.06 -37.42 -2.03
C LYS A 286 10.33 -38.60 -2.68
N ALA A 287 9.31 -38.32 -3.50
CA ALA A 287 8.58 -39.33 -4.26
C ALA A 287 9.31 -39.80 -5.52
N GLY A 288 10.43 -39.16 -5.88
CA GLY A 288 11.28 -39.54 -6.99
C GLY A 288 10.81 -39.03 -8.36
N PHE A 289 10.07 -37.92 -8.39
CA PHE A 289 9.82 -37.19 -9.63
C PHE A 289 11.15 -36.69 -10.23
N ARG A 290 11.18 -36.46 -11.55
CA ARG A 290 12.32 -35.86 -12.26
C ARG A 290 11.86 -34.79 -13.22
N SER A 291 12.68 -33.76 -13.40
CA SER A 291 12.49 -32.81 -14.51
C SER A 291 12.49 -33.59 -15.83
N GLY A 292 11.55 -33.27 -16.71
CA GLY A 292 11.28 -33.99 -17.95
C GLY A 292 10.26 -35.12 -17.84
N ASP A 293 9.80 -35.48 -16.64
CA ASP A 293 8.65 -36.37 -16.48
C ASP A 293 7.40 -35.73 -17.10
N ILE A 294 6.57 -36.55 -17.75
CA ILE A 294 5.24 -36.11 -18.19
C ILE A 294 4.20 -36.73 -17.26
N LEU A 295 3.58 -35.92 -16.42
CA LEU A 295 2.54 -36.38 -15.49
C LEU A 295 1.23 -36.60 -16.23
N LEU A 296 0.80 -37.86 -16.33
CA LEU A 296 -0.40 -38.28 -17.05
C LEU A 296 -1.64 -38.36 -16.15
N ARG A 297 -1.46 -38.76 -14.89
CA ARG A 297 -2.55 -38.95 -13.92
C ARG A 297 -2.08 -38.63 -12.52
N LEU A 298 -2.89 -37.93 -11.75
CA LEU A 298 -2.61 -37.62 -10.34
C LEU A 298 -3.88 -37.85 -9.52
N ALA A 299 -3.75 -38.51 -8.37
CA ALA A 299 -4.87 -38.83 -7.47
C ALA A 299 -6.08 -39.49 -8.20
N GLY A 300 -5.80 -40.32 -9.21
CA GLY A 300 -6.83 -41.00 -10.00
C GLY A 300 -7.44 -40.18 -11.14
N ARG A 301 -7.14 -38.87 -11.24
CA ARG A 301 -7.64 -37.98 -12.31
C ARG A 301 -6.61 -37.82 -13.42
N GLU A 302 -7.05 -37.96 -14.66
CA GLU A 302 -6.22 -37.64 -15.82
C GLU A 302 -5.85 -36.16 -15.79
N VAL A 303 -4.60 -35.85 -16.12
CA VAL A 303 -4.05 -34.49 -16.14
C VAL A 303 -3.74 -34.13 -17.58
N THR A 304 -4.18 -32.95 -18.01
CA THR A 304 -3.86 -32.40 -19.32
C THR A 304 -3.66 -30.89 -19.20
N ALA A 305 -2.50 -30.42 -19.66
CA ALA A 305 -2.23 -29.01 -19.89
C ALA A 305 -1.33 -28.88 -21.12
N ARG A 306 -1.92 -28.44 -22.23
CA ARG A 306 -1.29 -28.21 -23.53
C ARG A 306 -1.04 -26.72 -23.80
N PHE A 307 -1.77 -25.85 -23.11
CA PHE A 307 -1.66 -24.40 -23.19
C PHE A 307 -1.42 -23.78 -21.81
N ARG A 308 -0.88 -22.56 -21.80
CA ARG A 308 -0.50 -21.86 -20.56
C ARG A 308 -1.71 -21.57 -19.67
N GLU A 309 -2.84 -21.30 -20.31
CA GLU A 309 -4.14 -21.02 -19.72
C GLU A 309 -4.74 -22.20 -18.93
N GLU A 310 -4.18 -23.40 -19.09
CA GLU A 310 -4.59 -24.61 -18.37
C GLU A 310 -3.76 -24.86 -17.10
N ILE A 311 -2.60 -24.22 -16.96
CA ILE A 311 -1.70 -24.38 -15.80
C ILE A 311 -2.35 -23.94 -14.48
N PRO A 312 -3.07 -22.81 -14.40
CA PRO A 312 -3.76 -22.44 -13.17
C PRO A 312 -4.77 -23.50 -12.70
N LEU A 313 -5.47 -24.15 -13.64
CA LEU A 313 -6.43 -25.22 -13.30
C LEU A 313 -5.72 -26.47 -12.75
N PHE A 314 -4.56 -26.82 -13.30
CA PHE A 314 -3.74 -27.89 -12.75
C PHE A 314 -3.25 -27.55 -11.33
N ASN A 315 -2.76 -26.32 -11.12
CA ASN A 315 -2.28 -25.89 -9.81
C ASN A 315 -3.41 -25.82 -8.77
N GLN A 316 -4.62 -25.37 -9.16
CA GLN A 316 -5.82 -25.48 -8.31
C GLN A 316 -6.08 -26.94 -7.90
N PHE A 317 -6.01 -27.87 -8.86
CA PHE A 317 -6.19 -29.29 -8.57
C PHE A 317 -5.14 -29.83 -7.59
N VAL A 318 -3.86 -29.45 -7.75
CA VAL A 318 -2.80 -29.82 -6.80
C VAL A 318 -3.05 -29.21 -5.41
N ALA A 319 -3.48 -27.95 -5.35
CA ALA A 319 -3.81 -27.26 -4.11
C ALA A 319 -4.98 -27.92 -3.34
N ASP A 320 -5.88 -28.59 -4.05
CA ASP A 320 -7.04 -29.28 -3.48
C ASP A 320 -6.78 -30.72 -3.01
N LEU A 321 -5.57 -31.24 -3.23
CA LEU A 321 -5.26 -32.59 -2.80
C LEU A 321 -5.40 -32.73 -1.28
N PRO A 322 -5.72 -33.94 -0.78
CA PRO A 322 -5.82 -34.15 0.66
C PRO A 322 -4.43 -34.16 1.32
N VAL A 323 -4.17 -33.14 2.14
CA VAL A 323 -2.92 -33.04 2.94
C VAL A 323 -2.69 -34.31 3.76
N GLY A 324 -1.46 -34.80 3.75
CA GLY A 324 -1.00 -35.96 4.51
C GLY A 324 -1.46 -37.32 3.98
N LYS A 325 -2.33 -37.37 2.96
CA LYS A 325 -2.80 -38.63 2.37
C LYS A 325 -1.99 -38.97 1.12
N PRO A 326 -1.33 -40.14 1.05
CA PRO A 326 -0.61 -40.55 -0.14
C PRO A 326 -1.52 -40.59 -1.37
N VAL A 327 -1.08 -40.01 -2.47
CA VAL A 327 -1.76 -40.06 -3.77
C VAL A 327 -0.86 -40.67 -4.83
N GLN A 328 -1.48 -41.40 -5.76
CA GLN A 328 -0.84 -42.03 -6.89
C GLN A 328 -0.61 -41.01 -8.01
N ALA A 329 0.60 -40.97 -8.56
CA ALA A 329 0.96 -40.20 -9.74
C ALA A 329 1.51 -41.13 -10.82
N VAL A 330 0.92 -41.10 -12.02
CA VAL A 330 1.44 -41.84 -13.18
C VAL A 330 2.19 -40.85 -14.06
N VAL A 331 3.49 -41.09 -14.24
CA VAL A 331 4.37 -40.28 -15.07
C VAL A 331 4.90 -41.10 -16.24
N LEU A 332 5.10 -40.48 -17.40
CA LEU A 332 5.84 -41.04 -18.50
C LEU A 332 7.30 -40.58 -18.39
N ARG A 333 8.21 -41.54 -18.22
CA ARG A 333 9.66 -41.33 -18.14
C ARG A 333 10.35 -42.33 -19.05
N ASP A 334 11.25 -41.86 -19.93
CA ASP A 334 11.95 -42.71 -20.89
C ASP A 334 10.99 -43.59 -21.73
N ARG A 335 9.84 -43.02 -22.13
CA ARG A 335 8.74 -43.67 -22.86
C ARG A 335 8.07 -44.84 -22.10
N LYS A 336 8.22 -44.93 -20.78
CA LYS A 336 7.57 -45.92 -19.94
C LYS A 336 6.74 -45.23 -18.87
N GLU A 337 5.53 -45.73 -18.66
CA GLU A 337 4.72 -45.29 -17.52
C GLU A 337 5.33 -45.81 -16.22
N GLN A 338 5.50 -44.92 -15.26
CA GLN A 338 5.93 -45.20 -13.91
C GLN A 338 4.89 -44.66 -12.95
N THR A 339 4.65 -45.42 -11.89
CA THR A 339 3.70 -45.02 -10.85
C THR A 339 4.48 -44.62 -9.60
N LEU A 340 4.35 -43.37 -9.21
CA LEU A 340 4.96 -42.77 -8.02
C LEU A 340 3.87 -42.57 -6.96
N THR A 341 4.26 -42.68 -5.69
CA THR A 341 3.40 -42.32 -4.56
C THR A 341 3.95 -41.06 -3.92
N VAL A 342 3.16 -39.99 -3.92
CA VAL A 342 3.53 -38.70 -3.32
C VAL A 342 2.58 -38.35 -2.19
N VAL A 343 3.10 -37.74 -1.13
CA VAL A 343 2.31 -37.32 0.04
C VAL A 343 2.21 -35.80 0.02
N PRO A 344 1.06 -35.20 -0.37
CA PRO A 344 0.87 -33.76 -0.30
C PRO A 344 1.04 -33.25 1.12
N VAL A 345 1.69 -32.10 1.27
CA VAL A 345 1.82 -31.40 2.56
C VAL A 345 1.07 -30.08 2.50
N GLU A 346 0.73 -29.51 3.66
CA GLU A 346 0.18 -28.15 3.71
C GLU A 346 1.22 -27.16 3.16
N ARG A 347 0.80 -26.27 2.27
CA ARG A 347 1.62 -25.18 1.75
C ARG A 347 1.86 -24.20 2.89
N GLU A 348 3.12 -24.05 3.28
CA GLU A 348 3.55 -22.95 4.14
C GLU A 348 3.43 -21.62 3.38
N LYS A 349 3.17 -20.53 4.10
CA LYS A 349 3.16 -19.18 3.51
C LYS A 349 4.51 -18.88 2.85
N ALA A 350 4.49 -18.16 1.73
CA ALA A 350 5.73 -17.69 1.11
C ALA A 350 6.49 -16.69 2.00
N THR A 351 5.81 -15.76 2.66
CA THR A 351 6.42 -14.85 3.65
C THR A 351 5.69 -14.90 5.00
N ASP A 352 6.39 -14.54 6.08
CA ASP A 352 5.80 -14.41 7.43
C ASP A 352 5.61 -12.93 7.82
N LYS A 353 4.74 -12.68 8.82
CA LYS A 353 4.40 -11.32 9.27
C LYS A 353 5.66 -10.59 9.75
N GLN A 354 5.78 -9.35 9.32
CA GLN A 354 6.87 -8.47 9.74
C GLN A 354 6.62 -7.89 11.14
N HIS A 355 7.71 -7.51 11.80
CA HIS A 355 7.72 -7.05 13.18
C HIS A 355 8.71 -5.91 13.38
N GLU A 356 8.26 -4.80 13.98
CA GLU A 356 9.15 -3.74 14.46
C GLU A 356 9.84 -4.16 15.77
N LEU A 357 11.15 -3.94 15.83
CA LEU A 357 11.97 -4.02 17.04
C LEU A 357 12.61 -2.65 17.32
N ARG A 358 11.88 -1.77 18.01
CA ARG A 358 12.30 -0.39 18.31
C ARG A 358 13.69 -0.30 18.98
N SER A 359 13.97 -1.17 19.94
CA SER A 359 15.25 -1.22 20.66
C SER A 359 16.45 -1.60 19.78
N TRP A 360 16.19 -2.09 18.56
CA TRP A 360 17.18 -2.41 17.55
C TRP A 360 17.19 -1.40 16.40
N GLY A 361 16.08 -0.70 16.16
CA GLY A 361 15.88 0.13 14.98
C GLY A 361 15.81 -0.71 13.70
N ILE A 362 15.10 -1.83 13.73
CA ILE A 362 14.88 -2.71 12.58
C ILE A 362 13.43 -3.16 12.48
N CYS A 363 13.02 -3.51 11.25
CA CYS A 363 11.92 -4.43 11.00
C CYS A 363 12.50 -5.79 10.62
N CYS A 364 11.79 -6.86 10.98
CA CYS A 364 12.24 -8.22 10.75
C CYS A 364 11.10 -9.21 10.61
N THR A 365 11.41 -10.41 10.11
CA THR A 365 10.45 -11.52 9.97
C THR A 365 11.14 -12.87 10.18
N ASN A 366 10.34 -13.92 10.41
CA ASN A 366 10.85 -15.29 10.41
C ASN A 366 11.16 -15.76 8.99
N ILE A 367 12.00 -16.78 8.86
CA ILE A 367 12.34 -17.36 7.55
C ILE A 367 11.40 -18.53 7.26
N THR A 368 10.55 -18.39 6.25
CA THR A 368 9.69 -19.49 5.78
C THR A 368 10.49 -20.54 5.01
N TYR A 369 9.89 -21.70 4.74
CA TYR A 369 10.56 -22.75 3.97
C TYR A 369 10.93 -22.29 2.55
N LEU A 370 10.07 -21.50 1.90
CA LEU A 370 10.37 -20.98 0.56
C LEU A 370 11.52 -19.96 0.60
N MET A 371 11.49 -19.03 1.57
CA MET A 371 12.59 -18.08 1.79
C MET A 371 13.92 -18.81 2.07
N GLN A 372 13.89 -19.86 2.91
CA GLN A 372 15.08 -20.67 3.19
C GLN A 372 15.71 -21.20 1.89
N LYS A 373 14.90 -21.76 0.99
CA LYS A 373 15.38 -22.35 -0.27
C LYS A 373 15.91 -21.29 -1.23
N GLU A 374 15.21 -20.17 -1.37
CA GLU A 374 15.65 -19.04 -2.21
C GLU A 374 16.99 -18.46 -1.73
N MET A 375 17.13 -18.30 -0.41
CA MET A 375 18.34 -17.83 0.24
C MET A 375 19.46 -18.89 0.29
N ARG A 376 19.19 -20.12 -0.17
CA ARG A 376 20.11 -21.28 -0.15
C ARG A 376 20.64 -21.62 1.25
N ARG A 377 19.75 -21.55 2.24
CA ARG A 377 20.06 -21.89 3.63
C ARG A 377 19.75 -23.34 3.94
N GLU A 378 20.49 -23.93 4.87
CA GLU A 378 20.25 -25.29 5.35
C GLU A 378 19.03 -25.38 6.29
N THR A 379 18.74 -24.30 7.02
CA THR A 379 17.66 -24.22 8.01
C THR A 379 16.89 -22.90 7.94
N GLN A 380 15.68 -22.90 8.50
CA GLN A 380 14.87 -21.70 8.76
C GLN A 380 15.36 -20.92 9.99
N ASP A 381 16.38 -21.41 10.70
CA ASP A 381 16.85 -20.76 11.93
C ASP A 381 17.43 -19.38 11.60
N GLY A 382 16.99 -18.38 12.36
CA GLY A 382 17.45 -17.01 12.30
C GLY A 382 16.30 -16.01 12.11
N VAL A 383 16.64 -14.73 12.12
CA VAL A 383 15.68 -13.65 11.90
C VAL A 383 16.13 -12.82 10.71
N LEU A 384 15.29 -12.75 9.67
CA LEU A 384 15.55 -11.93 8.50
C LEU A 384 15.27 -10.47 8.81
N VAL A 385 16.25 -9.60 8.56
CA VAL A 385 16.11 -8.15 8.63
C VAL A 385 15.47 -7.66 7.32
N THR A 386 14.31 -7.01 7.43
CA THR A 386 13.54 -6.51 6.28
C THR A 386 13.70 -5.01 6.08
N SER A 387 13.97 -4.25 7.14
CA SER A 387 14.39 -2.86 7.01
C SER A 387 15.18 -2.39 8.24
N VAL A 388 16.01 -1.36 8.07
CA VAL A 388 16.89 -0.84 9.13
C VAL A 388 16.77 0.67 9.19
N LEU A 389 16.67 1.22 10.40
CA LEU A 389 16.77 2.65 10.68
C LEU A 389 18.26 3.04 10.65
N PRO A 390 18.73 3.87 9.70
CA PRO A 390 20.16 4.16 9.56
C PRO A 390 20.81 4.77 10.81
N SER A 391 20.07 5.61 11.53
CA SER A 391 20.51 6.22 12.80
C SER A 391 20.26 5.33 14.03
N GLY A 392 19.58 4.19 13.87
CA GLY A 392 19.22 3.28 14.94
C GLY A 392 20.40 2.42 15.42
N PRO A 393 20.21 1.67 16.53
CA PRO A 393 21.25 0.79 17.08
C PRO A 393 21.88 -0.17 16.06
N ALA A 394 21.05 -0.82 15.24
CA ALA A 394 21.50 -1.77 14.21
C ALA A 394 22.18 -1.07 13.03
N GLY A 395 21.65 0.08 12.60
CA GLY A 395 22.18 0.87 11.47
C GLY A 395 23.49 1.60 11.78
N SER A 396 23.74 1.93 13.05
CA SER A 396 24.98 2.57 13.53
C SER A 396 26.06 1.60 13.99
N ALA A 397 25.76 0.29 14.01
CA ALA A 397 26.70 -0.76 14.38
C ALA A 397 27.89 -0.85 13.39
N LYS A 398 28.96 -1.55 13.77
CA LYS A 398 30.20 -1.66 12.98
C LYS A 398 30.64 -3.12 12.82
N PRO A 399 30.42 -3.75 11.65
CA PRO A 399 29.66 -3.25 10.50
C PRO A 399 28.16 -3.11 10.81
N PRO A 400 27.41 -2.25 10.09
CA PRO A 400 25.99 -2.06 10.32
C PRO A 400 25.20 -3.27 9.80
N LEU A 401 24.07 -3.57 10.44
CA LEU A 401 23.07 -4.48 9.87
C LEU A 401 22.37 -3.81 8.67
N ARG A 402 21.90 -4.63 7.74
CA ARG A 402 21.24 -4.21 6.50
C ARG A 402 20.04 -5.11 6.23
N GLU A 403 19.18 -4.64 5.34
CA GLU A 403 18.16 -5.48 4.71
C GLU A 403 18.80 -6.74 4.10
N GLN A 404 18.09 -7.86 4.21
CA GLN A 404 18.52 -9.21 3.83
C GLN A 404 19.60 -9.86 4.72
N ASP A 405 20.05 -9.19 5.79
CA ASP A 405 20.87 -9.87 6.79
C ASP A 405 20.01 -10.83 7.62
N VAL A 406 20.58 -11.98 8.01
CA VAL A 406 19.93 -12.93 8.93
C VAL A 406 20.65 -12.92 10.26
N ILE A 407 19.98 -12.48 11.32
CA ILE A 407 20.50 -12.53 12.69
C ILE A 407 20.44 -13.98 13.17
N THR A 408 21.58 -14.54 13.58
CA THR A 408 21.69 -15.96 14.00
C THR A 408 22.02 -16.13 15.48
N SER A 409 22.63 -15.13 16.12
CA SER A 409 22.93 -15.17 17.55
C SER A 409 23.09 -13.77 18.14
N VAL A 410 22.66 -13.62 19.40
CA VAL A 410 22.68 -12.36 20.16
C VAL A 410 23.21 -12.66 21.56
N GLY A 411 24.28 -11.98 21.96
CA GLY A 411 24.89 -12.18 23.28
C GLY A 411 25.43 -13.61 23.48
N GLY A 412 25.81 -14.30 22.41
CA GLY A 412 26.23 -15.70 22.44
C GLY A 412 25.09 -16.72 22.51
N GLN A 413 23.83 -16.27 22.53
CA GLN A 413 22.66 -17.14 22.49
C GLN A 413 22.15 -17.28 21.04
N PRO A 414 21.99 -18.51 20.51
CA PRO A 414 21.38 -18.72 19.21
C PRO A 414 19.95 -18.17 19.14
N VAL A 415 19.60 -17.55 18.02
CA VAL A 415 18.27 -17.02 17.74
C VAL A 415 17.69 -17.77 16.56
N LYS A 416 16.57 -18.46 16.79
CA LYS A 416 15.91 -19.27 15.75
C LYS A 416 14.80 -18.54 15.01
N ASP A 417 14.17 -17.58 15.66
CA ASP A 417 12.99 -16.87 15.18
C ASP A 417 12.87 -15.50 15.89
N VAL A 418 11.89 -14.70 15.46
CA VAL A 418 11.63 -13.36 16.01
C VAL A 418 11.24 -13.43 17.50
N ALA A 419 10.57 -14.51 17.93
CA ALA A 419 10.19 -14.69 19.32
C ALA A 419 11.42 -14.89 20.22
N ALA A 420 12.38 -15.69 19.78
CA ALA A 420 13.67 -15.87 20.42
C ALA A 420 14.45 -14.55 20.45
N LEU A 421 14.48 -13.79 19.34
CA LEU A 421 15.15 -12.48 19.30
C LEU A 421 14.57 -11.51 20.33
N ARG A 422 13.23 -11.42 20.42
CA ARG A 422 12.53 -10.61 21.43
C ARG A 422 12.83 -11.08 22.85
N SER A 423 12.82 -12.38 23.09
CA SER A 423 13.07 -12.98 24.41
C SER A 423 14.50 -12.70 24.88
N VAL A 424 15.51 -12.98 24.04
CA VAL A 424 16.93 -12.72 24.34
C VAL A 424 17.17 -11.22 24.55
N THR A 425 16.58 -10.38 23.69
CA THR A 425 16.65 -8.91 23.86
C THR A 425 16.13 -8.50 25.23
N LYS A 426 14.93 -8.94 25.60
CA LYS A 426 14.32 -8.61 26.89
C LYS A 426 15.20 -9.04 28.05
N GLN A 427 15.71 -10.28 28.04
CA GLN A 427 16.59 -10.81 29.08
C GLN A 427 17.87 -9.98 29.25
N LEU A 428 18.50 -9.57 28.14
CA LEU A 428 19.74 -8.79 28.18
C LEU A 428 19.51 -7.37 28.70
N THR A 429 18.36 -6.76 28.35
CA THR A 429 18.03 -5.38 28.73
C THR A 429 17.31 -5.24 30.08
N GLU A 430 16.93 -6.34 30.71
CA GLU A 430 16.17 -6.31 31.97
C GLU A 430 16.96 -5.61 33.08
N GLY A 431 16.33 -4.61 33.71
CA GLY A 431 16.97 -3.79 34.75
C GLY A 431 18.09 -2.85 34.25
N LYS A 432 18.19 -2.61 32.93
CA LYS A 432 19.14 -1.66 32.34
C LYS A 432 18.42 -0.39 31.92
N GLU A 433 18.93 0.75 32.38
CA GLU A 433 18.43 2.08 32.00
C GLU A 433 19.09 2.58 30.71
N GLU A 434 20.37 2.27 30.50
CA GLU A 434 21.11 2.65 29.30
C GLU A 434 21.22 1.50 28.27
N PRO A 435 21.31 1.82 26.95
CA PRO A 435 21.61 0.83 25.92
C PRO A 435 22.93 0.09 26.16
N ILE A 436 22.87 -1.24 26.17
CA ILE A 436 24.03 -2.10 26.42
C ILE A 436 24.65 -2.61 25.10
N PRO A 437 25.99 -2.61 24.95
CA PRO A 437 26.64 -3.20 23.79
C PRO A 437 26.56 -4.73 23.84
N VAL A 438 25.94 -5.33 22.83
CA VAL A 438 25.76 -6.78 22.71
C VAL A 438 26.39 -7.25 21.40
N VAL A 439 27.15 -8.34 21.46
CA VAL A 439 27.70 -9.00 20.27
C VAL A 439 26.57 -9.69 19.53
N VAL A 440 26.42 -9.38 18.25
CA VAL A 440 25.43 -9.95 17.35
C VAL A 440 26.15 -10.65 16.22
N GLN A 441 25.83 -11.92 15.99
CA GLN A 441 26.28 -12.67 14.82
C GLN A 441 25.15 -12.71 13.80
N PHE A 442 25.53 -12.50 12.54
CA PHE A 442 24.58 -12.48 11.43
C PHE A 442 25.21 -13.01 10.16
N GLU A 443 24.35 -13.42 9.24
CA GLU A 443 24.72 -13.86 7.92
C GLU A 443 24.35 -12.81 6.89
N ARG A 444 25.26 -12.56 5.96
CA ARG A 444 25.04 -11.70 4.80
C ARG A 444 25.51 -12.42 3.57
N LYS A 445 24.57 -12.81 2.72
CA LYS A 445 24.82 -13.71 1.59
C LYS A 445 25.43 -15.02 2.14
N LEU A 446 26.61 -15.42 1.67
CA LEU A 446 27.28 -16.66 2.10
C LEU A 446 28.39 -16.43 3.14
N LYS A 447 28.35 -15.32 3.88
CA LYS A 447 29.38 -14.94 4.85
C LYS A 447 28.78 -14.74 6.24
N HIS A 448 29.51 -15.20 7.25
CA HIS A 448 29.19 -14.95 8.66
C HIS A 448 29.95 -13.71 9.14
N TYR A 449 29.24 -12.83 9.83
CA TYR A 449 29.75 -11.60 10.39
C TYR A 449 29.43 -11.52 11.88
N ALA A 450 30.19 -10.69 12.59
CA ALA A 450 29.87 -10.24 13.93
C ALA A 450 29.89 -8.71 13.97
N THR A 451 29.00 -8.14 14.77
CA THR A 451 28.94 -6.72 15.06
C THR A 451 28.57 -6.50 16.53
N VAL A 452 28.62 -5.25 16.98
CA VAL A 452 28.17 -4.87 18.32
C VAL A 452 27.02 -3.88 18.16
N VAL A 453 25.85 -4.26 18.67
CA VAL A 453 24.62 -3.44 18.67
C VAL A 453 24.38 -2.94 20.08
N LYS A 454 24.10 -1.65 20.25
CA LYS A 454 23.74 -1.07 21.55
C LYS A 454 22.23 -1.18 21.79
N ILE A 455 21.79 -2.26 22.41
CA ILE A 455 20.36 -2.59 22.55
C ILE A 455 19.84 -2.11 23.90
N GLY A 456 18.68 -1.46 23.93
CA GLY A 456 18.04 -0.98 25.16
C GLY A 456 16.89 0.00 24.89
N LYS A 457 16.35 0.61 25.95
CA LYS A 457 15.37 1.69 25.82
C LYS A 457 16.10 2.92 25.26
N ASN A 458 15.87 3.23 23.98
CA ASN A 458 16.18 4.55 23.45
C ASN A 458 14.96 5.44 23.76
N GLU A 459 14.90 6.01 24.96
CA GLU A 459 14.27 7.32 25.08
C GLU A 459 15.23 8.26 24.35
N GLN A 460 14.87 8.69 23.15
CA GLN A 460 15.59 9.79 22.50
C GLN A 460 15.34 11.06 23.31
N SER A 461 16.06 11.21 24.42
CA SER A 461 16.33 12.50 25.05
C SER A 461 17.23 13.27 24.08
N GLN A 462 16.61 13.99 23.14
CA GLN A 462 17.24 15.06 22.38
C GLN A 462 17.44 16.29 23.29
N THR A 463 18.16 16.13 24.38
CA THR A 463 18.62 17.29 25.17
C THR A 463 20.14 17.33 25.13
N GLY A 464 20.67 17.65 23.96
CA GLY A 464 21.95 18.33 23.91
C GLY A 464 21.80 19.71 24.55
N ALA A 465 22.68 20.08 25.47
CA ALA A 465 22.73 21.44 26.00
C ALA A 465 23.18 22.39 24.87
N GLU A 466 22.26 23.18 24.33
CA GLU A 466 22.53 24.10 23.23
C GLU A 466 22.79 25.54 23.70
N ILE A 467 23.74 26.19 23.02
CA ILE A 467 24.17 27.58 23.28
C ILE A 467 23.32 28.50 22.39
N SER A 468 22.42 29.29 22.99
CA SER A 468 21.63 30.30 22.27
C SER A 468 22.53 31.38 21.66
N LYS A 469 22.34 31.71 20.38
CA LYS A 469 23.05 32.81 19.70
C LYS A 469 22.31 34.13 19.85
N ALA A 470 23.02 35.26 19.77
CA ALA A 470 22.39 36.57 19.72
C ALA A 470 21.53 36.75 18.46
N TRP A 471 20.42 37.45 18.60
CA TRP A 471 19.40 37.64 17.59
C TRP A 471 18.76 39.03 17.72
N LEU A 472 18.50 39.67 16.58
CA LEU A 472 17.74 40.92 16.52
C LEU A 472 16.29 40.56 16.13
N PRO A 473 15.28 40.85 16.96
CA PRO A 473 13.89 40.45 16.71
C PRO A 473 13.18 41.23 15.58
N ILE A 474 13.65 41.05 14.35
CA ILE A 474 13.06 41.60 13.12
C ILE A 474 13.16 40.60 11.97
N ASP A 475 12.32 40.78 10.95
CA ASP A 475 12.62 40.28 9.61
C ASP A 475 13.07 41.44 8.74
N SER A 476 13.95 41.15 7.78
CA SER A 476 14.50 42.16 6.90
C SER A 476 14.64 41.64 5.47
N GLN A 477 14.49 42.54 4.50
CA GLN A 477 14.85 42.31 3.11
C GLN A 477 16.15 43.05 2.79
N VAL A 478 16.97 42.49 1.90
CA VAL A 478 18.16 43.20 1.41
C VAL A 478 17.75 44.50 0.70
N LEU A 479 18.50 45.56 0.95
CA LEU A 479 18.36 46.82 0.23
C LEU A 479 19.10 46.73 -1.13
N THR A 480 18.46 46.13 -2.13
CA THR A 480 19.03 46.07 -3.48
C THR A 480 19.19 47.47 -4.08
N ARG A 481 20.08 47.61 -5.06
CA ARG A 481 20.34 48.91 -5.71
C ARG A 481 19.08 49.57 -6.25
N GLU A 482 18.25 48.80 -6.96
CA GLU A 482 16.99 49.28 -7.53
C GLU A 482 16.01 49.70 -6.44
N LEU A 483 15.98 48.96 -5.31
CA LEU A 483 15.14 49.30 -4.16
C LEU A 483 15.63 50.55 -3.44
N ALA A 484 16.94 50.71 -3.26
CA ALA A 484 17.56 51.88 -2.66
C ALA A 484 17.26 53.15 -3.46
N GLU A 485 17.33 53.06 -4.80
CA GLU A 485 16.96 54.13 -5.72
C GLU A 485 15.47 54.48 -5.60
N ALA A 486 14.59 53.48 -5.58
CA ALA A 486 13.14 53.68 -5.44
C ALA A 486 12.73 54.28 -4.09
N LEU A 487 13.46 53.97 -3.01
CA LEU A 487 13.20 54.45 -1.66
C LEU A 487 13.90 55.77 -1.31
N GLY A 488 14.62 56.38 -2.25
CA GLY A 488 15.26 57.68 -2.06
C GLY A 488 16.54 57.65 -1.22
N VAL A 489 17.21 56.50 -1.13
CA VAL A 489 18.51 56.31 -0.45
C VAL A 489 19.57 55.73 -1.41
N PRO A 490 19.85 56.40 -2.55
CA PRO A 490 20.74 55.85 -3.57
C PRO A 490 22.17 55.65 -3.05
N ASN A 491 22.86 54.63 -3.55
CA ASN A 491 24.24 54.26 -3.20
C ASN A 491 24.44 53.90 -1.71
N LYS A 492 23.43 53.32 -1.07
CA LYS A 492 23.50 52.79 0.29
C LYS A 492 23.32 51.28 0.28
N THR A 493 24.03 50.59 1.16
CA THR A 493 23.92 49.15 1.41
C THR A 493 23.28 48.94 2.77
N GLY A 494 22.60 47.82 2.96
CA GLY A 494 21.95 47.48 4.21
C GLY A 494 20.70 46.65 4.01
N VAL A 495 19.82 46.69 5.00
CA VAL A 495 18.57 45.92 4.95
C VAL A 495 17.38 46.79 5.35
N ARG A 496 16.23 46.53 4.75
CA ARG A 496 14.96 47.17 5.11
C ARG A 496 14.15 46.24 6.00
N ILE A 497 13.67 46.76 7.12
CA ILE A 497 12.82 46.02 8.05
C ILE A 497 11.47 45.73 7.41
N THR A 498 11.15 44.45 7.28
CA THR A 498 9.85 43.97 6.76
C THR A 498 8.90 43.60 7.90
N GLN A 499 9.45 43.22 9.07
CA GLN A 499 8.67 42.86 10.25
C GLN A 499 9.43 43.25 11.52
N VAL A 500 8.70 43.69 12.54
CA VAL A 500 9.22 43.85 13.91
C VAL A 500 8.35 43.00 14.82
N TYR A 501 8.96 42.05 15.55
CA TYR A 501 8.18 41.18 16.42
C TYR A 501 7.64 41.98 17.62
N PRO A 502 6.34 41.88 17.96
CA PRO A 502 5.73 42.66 19.03
C PRO A 502 6.34 42.33 20.39
N GLU A 503 6.37 43.29 21.31
CA GLU A 503 6.91 43.17 22.69
C GLU A 503 8.38 42.70 22.81
N SER A 504 9.10 42.65 21.69
CA SER A 504 10.54 42.34 21.62
C SER A 504 11.41 43.55 21.97
N SER A 505 12.71 43.32 22.14
CA SER A 505 13.73 44.37 22.29
C SER A 505 13.73 45.34 21.12
N ALA A 506 13.55 44.85 19.88
CA ALA A 506 13.45 45.66 18.68
C ALA A 506 12.23 46.61 18.73
N SER A 507 11.07 46.08 19.14
CA SER A 507 9.85 46.89 19.31
C SER A 507 9.99 47.91 20.44
N LYS A 508 10.60 47.52 21.58
CA LYS A 508 10.86 48.42 22.72
C LYS A 508 11.88 49.51 22.40
N ALA A 509 12.86 49.21 21.55
CA ALA A 509 13.82 50.18 21.03
C ALA A 509 13.22 51.12 19.98
N GLY A 510 11.97 50.87 19.55
CA GLY A 510 11.23 51.73 18.64
C GLY A 510 11.54 51.51 17.17
N LEU A 511 12.08 50.33 16.79
CA LEU A 511 12.17 49.93 15.38
C LEU A 511 10.78 49.75 14.77
N MET A 512 10.64 50.11 13.50
CA MET A 512 9.37 50.07 12.77
C MET A 512 9.54 49.39 11.41
N VAL A 513 8.46 48.77 10.93
CA VAL A 513 8.39 48.24 9.56
C VAL A 513 8.62 49.39 8.58
N GLY A 514 9.53 49.18 7.64
CA GLY A 514 9.95 50.18 6.65
C GLY A 514 11.24 50.93 6.99
N ASP A 515 11.75 50.83 8.22
CA ASP A 515 13.08 51.36 8.55
C ASP A 515 14.16 50.70 7.70
N ILE A 516 15.18 51.46 7.31
CA ILE A 516 16.33 50.94 6.55
C ILE A 516 17.56 50.99 7.44
N ILE A 517 18.08 49.83 7.83
CA ILE A 517 19.29 49.70 8.66
C ILE A 517 20.51 49.72 7.75
N LEU A 518 21.38 50.73 7.94
CA LEU A 518 22.58 50.92 7.14
C LEU A 518 23.84 50.48 7.89
N LYS A 519 23.87 50.66 9.21
CA LYS A 519 25.04 50.35 10.04
C LYS A 519 24.70 49.62 11.32
N LEU A 520 25.63 48.80 11.76
CA LEU A 520 25.66 48.14 13.06
C LEU A 520 26.95 48.56 13.78
N ASP A 521 26.82 49.23 14.93
CA ASP A 521 27.93 49.79 15.73
C ASP A 521 28.92 50.66 14.95
N GLY A 522 28.43 51.34 13.90
CA GLY A 522 29.22 52.25 13.06
C GLY A 522 29.82 51.60 11.80
N GLU A 523 29.80 50.27 11.72
CA GLU A 523 30.19 49.48 10.55
C GLU A 523 29.05 49.39 9.54
N ASP A 524 29.34 49.58 8.26
CA ASP A 524 28.36 49.43 7.18
C ASP A 524 27.91 47.97 7.06
N ILE A 525 26.61 47.76 6.83
CA ILE A 525 26.07 46.43 6.53
C ILE A 525 26.21 46.23 5.01
N PRO A 526 27.11 45.33 4.54
CA PRO A 526 27.43 45.18 3.12
C PRO A 526 26.42 44.25 2.43
N ALA A 527 25.13 44.56 2.55
CA ALA A 527 24.06 43.83 1.88
C ALA A 527 23.50 44.69 0.74
N GLU A 528 23.70 44.27 -0.50
CA GLU A 528 23.25 45.02 -1.69
C GLU A 528 22.76 44.12 -2.84
N GLN A 529 23.01 42.82 -2.78
CA GLN A 529 22.58 41.83 -3.76
C GLN A 529 21.49 40.91 -3.18
N GLU A 530 20.63 40.35 -4.03
CA GLU A 530 19.55 39.43 -3.60
C GLU A 530 20.06 38.23 -2.78
N GLY A 531 21.34 37.84 -2.90
CA GLY A 531 21.93 36.75 -2.12
C GLY A 531 22.44 37.13 -0.72
N ASP A 532 22.37 38.40 -0.33
CA ASP A 532 22.98 38.90 0.92
C ASP A 532 22.04 38.84 2.14
N GLU A 533 20.98 38.04 2.08
CA GLU A 533 19.93 37.97 3.12
C GLU A 533 20.49 37.62 4.51
N ASP A 534 21.53 36.78 4.56
CA ASP A 534 22.17 36.32 5.79
C ASP A 534 23.25 37.27 6.37
N VAL A 535 23.56 38.38 5.69
CA VAL A 535 24.64 39.29 6.11
C VAL A 535 24.37 39.90 7.48
N LEU A 536 23.21 40.55 7.67
CA LEU A 536 22.86 41.14 8.97
C LEU A 536 22.72 40.07 10.08
N PRO A 537 21.99 38.95 9.89
CA PRO A 537 21.96 37.86 10.87
C PRO A 537 23.34 37.33 11.26
N SER A 538 24.26 37.19 10.30
CA SER A 538 25.61 36.70 10.55
C SER A 538 26.48 37.68 11.32
N LEU A 539 26.29 38.99 11.12
CA LEU A 539 26.94 40.03 11.94
C LEU A 539 26.42 39.99 13.38
N ILE A 540 25.10 39.88 13.57
CA ILE A 540 24.47 39.83 14.89
C ILE A 540 24.93 38.60 15.69
N ARG A 541 25.06 37.43 15.04
CA ARG A 541 25.48 36.17 15.68
C ARG A 541 26.89 36.20 16.30
N GLN A 542 27.68 37.23 15.99
CA GLN A 542 29.02 37.43 16.57
C GLN A 542 28.98 38.07 17.96
N TYR A 543 27.84 38.64 18.34
CA TYR A 543 27.64 39.27 19.65
C TYR A 543 27.13 38.26 20.68
N ASP A 544 27.30 38.61 21.96
CA ASP A 544 26.69 37.87 23.07
C ASP A 544 25.23 38.26 23.25
N VAL A 545 24.41 37.30 23.69
CA VAL A 545 23.01 37.56 24.09
C VAL A 545 22.97 38.61 25.19
N GLY A 546 22.07 39.60 25.06
CA GLY A 546 21.94 40.75 25.96
C GLY A 546 22.87 41.93 25.64
N SER A 547 23.73 41.80 24.62
CA SER A 547 24.54 42.93 24.15
C SER A 547 23.65 44.03 23.57
N LYS A 548 23.97 45.28 23.86
CA LYS A 548 23.31 46.44 23.24
C LYS A 548 24.12 46.89 22.04
N VAL A 549 23.47 46.97 20.89
CA VAL A 549 24.06 47.40 19.62
C VAL A 549 23.39 48.67 19.13
N LYS A 550 24.16 49.54 18.50
CA LYS A 550 23.68 50.77 17.89
C LYS A 550 23.40 50.55 16.41
N LEU A 551 22.17 50.80 16.00
CA LEU A 551 21.73 50.73 14.60
C LEU A 551 21.59 52.14 14.04
N ASP A 552 22.32 52.46 12.98
CA ASP A 552 22.05 53.67 12.19
C ASP A 552 21.05 53.33 11.10
N ILE A 553 19.88 53.97 11.17
CA ILE A 553 18.73 53.69 10.31
C ILE A 553 18.27 54.94 9.55
N VAL A 554 17.50 54.73 8.48
CA VAL A 554 16.75 55.77 7.78
C VAL A 554 15.25 55.47 7.90
N ARG A 555 14.51 56.45 8.41
CA ARG A 555 13.04 56.41 8.51
C ARG A 555 12.46 57.63 7.80
N ASP A 556 11.54 57.41 6.86
CA ASP A 556 10.93 58.47 6.05
C ASP A 556 11.97 59.44 5.42
N GLY A 557 13.10 58.90 4.97
CA GLY A 557 14.21 59.66 4.39
C GLY A 557 15.08 60.43 5.38
N LYS A 558 14.83 60.32 6.70
CA LYS A 558 15.63 60.98 7.75
C LYS A 558 16.55 59.98 8.46
N PRO A 559 17.85 60.27 8.60
CA PRO A 559 18.77 59.42 9.36
C PRO A 559 18.53 59.55 10.86
N MET A 560 18.62 58.43 11.58
CA MET A 560 18.55 58.37 13.03
C MET A 560 19.34 57.17 13.55
N SER A 561 19.67 57.16 14.84
CA SER A 561 20.34 56.03 15.49
C SER A 561 19.47 55.51 16.63
N LEU A 562 19.34 54.18 16.73
CA LEU A 562 18.63 53.50 17.81
C LEU A 562 19.56 52.50 18.49
N GLU A 563 19.42 52.35 19.81
CA GLU A 563 20.13 51.32 20.57
C GLU A 563 19.18 50.16 20.86
N VAL A 564 19.56 48.94 20.49
CA VAL A 564 18.74 47.74 20.63
C VAL A 564 19.51 46.68 21.40
N GLU A 565 18.85 46.05 22.35
CA GLU A 565 19.39 44.89 23.07
C GLU A 565 19.15 43.61 22.24
N LEU A 566 20.19 42.81 22.01
CA LEU A 566 20.08 41.55 21.28
C LEU A 566 19.50 40.46 22.18
N GLU A 567 18.51 39.73 21.69
CA GLU A 567 17.87 38.64 22.41
C GLU A 567 18.54 37.29 22.09
N ALA A 568 18.22 36.26 22.87
CA ALA A 568 18.55 34.89 22.48
C ALA A 568 17.70 34.52 21.26
N SER A 569 18.32 33.95 20.24
CA SER A 569 17.62 33.40 19.09
C SER A 569 16.58 32.39 19.59
N PRO A 570 15.31 32.52 19.18
CA PRO A 570 14.28 31.60 19.60
C PRO A 570 14.60 30.20 19.09
N ARG A 571 14.14 29.18 19.82
CA ARG A 571 14.19 27.81 19.32
C ARG A 571 13.27 27.68 18.13
N LEU A 572 13.79 27.12 17.04
CA LEU A 572 12.98 26.74 15.89
C LEU A 572 12.09 25.56 16.29
N ALA A 573 10.94 25.41 15.64
CA ALA A 573 10.02 24.31 15.93
C ALA A 573 10.70 22.93 15.82
N GLN A 574 11.66 22.80 14.90
CA GLN A 574 12.44 21.58 14.69
C GLN A 574 13.40 21.23 15.83
N ASP A 575 13.82 22.21 16.64
CA ASP A 575 14.81 22.08 17.72
C ASP A 575 14.14 21.88 19.10
N LEU A 576 12.80 21.92 19.15
CA LEU A 576 12.07 21.69 20.39
C LEU A 576 11.96 20.19 20.71
N PRO A 577 12.05 19.83 22.01
CA PRO A 577 11.78 18.46 22.44
C PRO A 577 10.41 18.00 21.94
N ARG A 578 10.41 16.81 21.35
CA ARG A 578 9.21 16.11 20.95
C ARG A 578 8.91 15.02 21.98
N TYR A 579 7.68 15.03 22.46
CA TYR A 579 7.14 14.10 23.43
C TYR A 579 6.22 13.13 22.68
N GLU A 580 6.69 11.91 22.49
CA GLU A 580 5.91 10.82 21.90
C GLU A 580 5.01 10.20 22.98
N ASN A 581 3.74 9.99 22.67
CA ASN A 581 2.85 9.20 23.50
C ASN A 581 2.49 7.90 22.77
N ASP A 582 3.02 6.77 23.27
CA ASP A 582 2.81 5.46 22.65
C ASP A 582 1.34 4.98 22.76
N ASP A 583 0.60 5.39 23.80
CA ASP A 583 -0.79 4.96 24.02
C ASP A 583 -1.77 5.62 23.04
N PHE A 584 -1.45 6.85 22.62
CA PHE A 584 -2.31 7.68 21.77
C PHE A 584 -1.71 8.00 20.40
N GLU A 585 -0.51 7.51 20.11
CA GLU A 585 0.19 7.59 18.82
C GLU A 585 0.32 8.99 18.24
N PHE A 586 0.55 9.99 19.09
CA PHE A 586 0.86 11.34 18.65
C PHE A 586 2.21 11.79 19.19
N THR A 587 2.80 12.73 18.47
CA THR A 587 3.95 13.48 18.96
C THR A 587 3.47 14.87 19.34
N ALA A 588 3.88 15.37 20.50
CA ALA A 588 3.63 16.74 20.88
C ALA A 588 4.93 17.48 21.09
N ARG A 589 4.95 18.77 20.81
CA ARG A 589 6.06 19.65 21.16
C ARG A 589 5.55 20.89 21.87
N ASP A 590 6.44 21.55 22.60
CA ASP A 590 6.14 22.88 23.14
C ASP A 590 5.85 23.85 21.98
N ILE A 591 5.08 24.91 22.28
CA ILE A 591 4.79 25.98 21.33
C ILE A 591 6.10 26.73 21.03
N ALA A 592 6.50 26.76 19.77
CA ALA A 592 7.69 27.45 19.28
C ALA A 592 7.42 28.95 19.10
N PHE A 593 8.51 29.69 18.90
CA PHE A 593 8.42 31.10 18.59
C PHE A 593 7.61 31.39 17.32
N GLU A 594 7.85 30.59 16.28
CA GLU A 594 7.21 30.72 14.97
C GLU A 594 5.70 30.52 15.04
N ASP A 595 5.21 29.64 15.93
CA ASP A 595 3.78 29.34 16.04
C ASP A 595 2.99 30.55 16.54
N TRP A 596 3.53 31.32 17.48
CA TRP A 596 2.88 32.56 17.91
C TRP A 596 3.21 33.75 17.02
N ALA A 597 4.41 33.78 16.45
CA ALA A 597 4.82 34.85 15.52
C ALA A 597 3.98 34.84 14.23
N ALA A 598 3.59 33.66 13.74
CA ALA A 598 2.69 33.50 12.60
C ALA A 598 1.20 33.75 12.94
N GLY A 599 0.87 34.00 14.22
CA GLY A 599 -0.50 34.23 14.68
C GLY A 599 -1.34 32.96 14.86
N ASN A 600 -0.73 31.77 14.80
CA ASN A 600 -1.44 30.49 14.99
C ASN A 600 -1.79 30.24 16.46
N VAL A 601 -1.03 30.82 17.40
CA VAL A 601 -1.24 30.68 18.84
C VAL A 601 -0.98 32.01 19.58
N PRO A 602 -1.82 32.44 20.54
CA PRO A 602 -1.55 33.59 21.41
C PRO A 602 -0.21 33.50 22.18
N ARG A 603 0.56 34.60 22.24
CA ARG A 603 1.83 34.67 23.00
C ARG A 603 1.58 34.44 24.50
N GLY A 604 2.36 33.55 25.10
CA GLY A 604 2.26 33.21 26.52
C GLY A 604 1.15 32.20 26.85
N GLN A 605 0.44 31.67 25.84
CA GLN A 605 -0.44 30.54 26.04
C GLN A 605 0.37 29.30 26.42
N ALA A 606 0.12 28.77 27.62
CA ALA A 606 0.64 27.48 28.02
C ALA A 606 -0.08 26.37 27.22
N GLY A 607 0.69 25.45 26.63
CA GLY A 607 0.15 24.36 25.84
C GLY A 607 1.23 23.67 25.04
N ALA A 608 0.85 22.57 24.39
CA ALA A 608 1.68 21.84 23.45
C ALA A 608 0.94 21.75 22.10
N LEU A 609 1.70 21.77 21.01
CA LEU A 609 1.19 21.49 19.68
C LEU A 609 1.30 20.00 19.43
N VAL A 610 0.18 19.38 19.06
CA VAL A 610 0.13 17.99 18.62
C VAL A 610 0.49 17.96 17.14
N GLU A 611 1.57 17.27 16.82
CA GLU A 611 2.03 16.99 15.47
C GLU A 611 1.55 15.57 15.10
N SER A 612 0.95 15.43 13.92
CA SER A 612 0.49 14.15 13.36
C SER A 612 1.59 13.44 12.60
#